data_AF-A0A386C7P1-F1
#
_entry.id   AF-A0A386C7P1-F1
#
_cell.length_a   1.000
_cell.length_b   1.000
_cell.length_c   1.000
_cell.angle_alpha   90.00
_cell.angle_beta   90.00
_cell.angle_gamma   90.00
#
_symmetry.space_group_name_H-M   'P 1'
#
loop_
_entity.id
_entity.type
_entity.pdbx_description
1 polymer ?
#
loop_
_entity_poly.entity_id
_entity_poly.type
_entity_poly.pdbx_seq_one_letter_code
_entity_poly.pdbx_strand_id
1 'polypeptide(L)'
;MNNDGTQDLYLTNGYVSAGERSSYWYDFGVIAGGHSTIIGDAKNWPPMKGRSFSGYERKRVWVNDGAGQLTEVAQVVGATDTFDGRAVALADLGNRGVLDVLVANQKGPLLVYRNTVVPGGIGSSSSSSRRPTARQSARAPSCTGTQGAGTGGLGGLRVQRAEPAPRP
;
A
#
# COMPACT_ATOMS: atom_id res chain seq x y z
N MET A 1 -0.10 6.02 -5.39
CA MET A 1 -0.96 6.49 -6.48
C MET A 1 -0.10 6.99 -7.60
N ASN A 2 -0.14 6.36 -8.76
CA ASN A 2 0.75 6.69 -9.88
C ASN A 2 0.23 7.83 -10.77
N ASN A 3 -0.96 8.37 -10.46
CA ASN A 3 -1.59 9.50 -11.17
C ASN A 3 -1.78 9.24 -12.68
N ASP A 4 -2.04 7.99 -13.06
CA ASP A 4 -2.26 7.55 -14.44
C ASP A 4 -3.73 7.64 -14.90
N GLY A 5 -4.61 8.16 -14.04
CA GLY A 5 -6.06 8.26 -14.28
C GLY A 5 -6.83 6.99 -13.95
N THR A 6 -6.16 5.92 -13.52
CA THR A 6 -6.79 4.69 -13.04
C THR A 6 -6.96 4.73 -11.52
N GLN A 7 -7.89 3.90 -11.01
CA GLN A 7 -8.19 3.88 -9.59
C GLN A 7 -7.22 2.95 -8.84
N ASP A 8 -6.34 3.56 -8.06
CA ASP A 8 -5.48 2.89 -7.08
C ASP A 8 -6.15 2.80 -5.70
N LEU A 9 -5.69 1.86 -4.85
CA LEU A 9 -6.22 1.66 -3.51
C LEU A 9 -5.15 1.82 -2.43
N TYR A 10 -5.51 2.49 -1.34
CA TYR A 10 -4.74 2.54 -0.11
C TYR A 10 -5.63 2.05 1.04
N LEU A 11 -5.20 1.01 1.74
CA LEU A 11 -5.91 0.47 2.89
C LEU A 11 -5.14 0.74 4.17
N THR A 12 -5.79 1.48 5.08
CA THR A 12 -5.36 1.58 6.47
C THR A 12 -5.77 0.34 7.25
N ASN A 13 -4.92 -0.10 8.16
CA ASN A 13 -5.19 -1.26 8.99
C ASN A 13 -4.67 -1.06 10.42
N GLY A 14 -5.09 -1.95 11.32
CA GLY A 14 -4.76 -1.93 12.74
C GLY A 14 -5.88 -1.39 13.62
N TYR A 15 -6.10 -2.01 14.79
CA TYR A 15 -7.12 -1.56 15.75
C TYR A 15 -6.56 -1.11 17.08
N VAL A 16 -5.89 -1.94 17.87
CA VAL A 16 -5.20 -1.53 19.10
C VAL A 16 -3.84 -2.22 19.19
N SER A 17 -2.78 -1.44 19.10
CA SER A 17 -1.40 -1.86 19.31
C SER A 17 -0.97 -1.62 20.76
N ALA A 18 -0.55 -2.67 21.46
CA ALA A 18 -0.04 -2.64 22.83
C ALA A 18 1.09 -3.67 23.02
N GLY A 19 0.97 -4.69 23.86
CA GLY A 19 2.01 -5.71 23.99
C GLY A 19 2.20 -6.50 22.68
N GLU A 20 3.40 -6.45 22.09
CA GLU A 20 3.73 -7.00 20.76
C GLU A 20 3.51 -8.51 20.63
N ARG A 21 3.66 -9.28 21.72
CA ARG A 21 3.49 -10.75 21.74
C ARG A 21 2.20 -11.20 22.43
N SER A 22 1.27 -10.27 22.67
CA SER A 22 0.08 -10.53 23.47
C SER A 22 -1.18 -10.18 22.68
N SER A 23 -2.00 -11.20 22.42
CA SER A 23 -3.21 -11.08 21.60
C SER A 23 -4.46 -11.09 22.45
N TYR A 24 -5.34 -10.12 22.23
CA TYR A 24 -6.67 -10.05 22.83
C TYR A 24 -7.68 -10.93 22.09
N TRP A 25 -7.36 -11.42 20.88
CA TRP A 25 -8.29 -12.16 20.02
C TRP A 25 -8.95 -13.36 20.71
N TYR A 26 -8.22 -14.11 21.54
CA TYR A 26 -8.77 -15.27 22.24
C TYR A 26 -9.83 -14.90 23.28
N ASP A 27 -9.60 -13.83 24.04
CA ASP A 27 -10.58 -13.32 25.02
C ASP A 27 -11.77 -12.67 24.31
N PHE A 28 -11.51 -12.00 23.18
CA PHE A 28 -12.58 -11.45 22.35
C PHE A 28 -13.50 -12.55 21.79
N GLY A 29 -12.98 -13.76 21.56
CA GLY A 29 -13.79 -14.91 21.16
C GLY A 29 -14.93 -15.24 22.14
N VAL A 30 -14.75 -14.95 23.43
CA VAL A 30 -15.81 -15.12 24.46
C VAL A 30 -16.96 -14.12 24.24
N ILE A 31 -16.65 -12.91 23.75
CA ILE A 31 -17.66 -11.89 23.42
C ILE A 31 -18.37 -12.29 22.11
N ALA A 32 -17.62 -12.73 21.10
CA ALA A 32 -18.20 -13.06 19.79
C ALA A 32 -19.23 -14.21 19.84
N GLY A 33 -19.07 -15.14 20.79
CA GLY A 33 -20.00 -16.26 21.01
C GLY A 33 -21.05 -16.05 22.12
N GLY A 34 -21.04 -14.90 22.79
CA GLY A 34 -21.92 -14.63 23.93
C GLY A 34 -23.35 -14.22 23.54
N HIS A 35 -24.29 -14.32 24.49
CA HIS A 35 -25.67 -13.85 24.29
C HIS A 35 -25.69 -12.32 24.12
N SER A 36 -26.39 -11.83 23.08
CA SER A 36 -26.49 -10.41 22.70
C SER A 36 -26.75 -9.42 23.86
N THR A 37 -27.55 -9.82 24.84
CA THR A 37 -27.92 -9.01 26.02
C THR A 37 -26.76 -8.80 27.00
N ILE A 38 -25.78 -9.70 27.03
CA ILE A 38 -24.60 -9.62 27.90
C ILE A 38 -23.46 -8.89 27.17
N ILE A 39 -23.28 -9.19 25.88
CA ILE A 39 -22.18 -8.65 25.07
C ILE A 39 -22.45 -7.22 24.57
N GLY A 40 -23.70 -6.76 24.64
CA GLY A 40 -24.05 -5.37 24.32
C GLY A 40 -23.48 -4.34 25.31
N ASP A 41 -23.18 -4.75 26.55
CA ASP A 41 -22.52 -3.89 27.54
C ASP A 41 -21.01 -4.16 27.58
N ALA A 42 -20.23 -3.15 27.16
CA ALA A 42 -18.77 -3.19 27.15
C ALA A 42 -18.14 -3.42 28.54
N LYS A 43 -18.88 -3.17 29.64
CA LYS A 43 -18.42 -3.50 31.00
C LYS A 43 -18.24 -4.99 31.23
N ASN A 44 -18.97 -5.83 30.49
CA ASN A 44 -18.89 -7.28 30.58
C ASN A 44 -17.76 -7.86 29.73
N TRP A 45 -17.04 -7.02 28.97
CA TRP A 45 -15.97 -7.48 28.09
C TRP A 45 -14.70 -7.76 28.90
N PRO A 46 -13.95 -8.84 28.58
CA PRO A 46 -12.68 -9.09 29.24
C PRO A 46 -11.74 -7.87 29.13
N PRO A 47 -11.05 -7.49 30.21
CA PRO A 47 -10.15 -6.35 30.16
C PRO A 47 -8.98 -6.62 29.21
N MET A 48 -8.64 -5.66 28.35
CA MET A 48 -7.55 -5.83 27.38
C MET A 48 -6.18 -6.03 28.05
N LYS A 49 -5.95 -5.48 29.26
CA LYS A 49 -4.72 -5.65 30.05
C LYS A 49 -3.43 -5.40 29.26
N GLY A 50 -3.42 -4.35 28.42
CA GLY A 50 -2.28 -4.01 27.58
C GLY A 50 -2.00 -4.99 26.44
N ARG A 51 -2.98 -5.81 26.05
CA ARG A 51 -2.87 -6.71 24.89
C ARG A 51 -3.25 -6.01 23.59
N SER A 52 -2.64 -6.47 22.50
CA SER A 52 -2.95 -5.99 21.17
C SER A 52 -4.21 -6.66 20.63
N PHE A 53 -5.05 -5.92 19.92
CA PHE A 53 -6.21 -6.44 19.20
C PHE A 53 -6.11 -5.98 17.76
N SER A 54 -5.74 -6.89 16.86
CA SER A 54 -5.31 -6.55 15.49
C SER A 54 -4.33 -5.36 15.48
N GLY A 55 -3.34 -5.41 16.37
CA GLY A 55 -2.30 -4.38 16.46
C GLY A 55 -1.16 -4.67 15.50
N TYR A 56 -0.33 -3.66 15.26
CA TYR A 56 0.89 -3.73 14.45
C TYR A 56 0.67 -4.19 13.00
N GLU A 57 -0.54 -3.99 12.47
CA GLU A 57 -0.88 -4.42 11.12
C GLU A 57 -0.33 -3.45 10.08
N ARG A 58 0.28 -4.03 9.05
CA ARG A 58 0.84 -3.28 7.92
C ARG A 58 -0.27 -2.70 7.04
N LYS A 59 -0.01 -1.51 6.51
CA LYS A 59 -0.83 -0.90 5.45
C LYS A 59 -0.66 -1.69 4.16
N ARG A 60 -1.64 -1.55 3.27
CA ARG A 60 -1.61 -2.15 1.93
C ARG A 60 -1.87 -1.09 0.88
N VAL A 61 -1.19 -1.21 -0.24
CA VAL A 61 -1.31 -0.29 -1.37
C VAL A 61 -1.41 -1.14 -2.61
N TRP A 62 -2.44 -0.92 -3.41
CA TRP A 62 -2.60 -1.58 -4.69
C TRP A 62 -2.59 -0.58 -5.82
N VAL A 63 -1.86 -0.93 -6.89
CA VAL A 63 -1.82 -0.16 -8.13
C VAL A 63 -2.60 -0.91 -9.20
N ASN A 64 -3.44 -0.18 -9.92
CA ASN A 64 -4.22 -0.71 -11.04
C ASN A 64 -3.39 -0.63 -12.33
N ASP A 65 -3.46 -1.67 -13.17
CA ASP A 65 -2.78 -1.71 -14.47
C ASP A 65 -3.59 -1.08 -15.62
N GLY A 66 -4.76 -0.52 -15.32
CA GLY A 66 -5.70 0.04 -16.30
C GLY A 66 -6.59 -1.00 -16.98
N ALA A 67 -6.31 -2.29 -16.83
CA ALA A 67 -7.17 -3.39 -17.23
C ALA A 67 -8.03 -3.93 -16.06
N GLY A 68 -7.92 -3.30 -14.88
CA GLY A 68 -8.68 -3.65 -13.68
C GLY A 68 -7.94 -4.61 -12.75
N GLN A 69 -6.69 -4.97 -13.05
CA GLN A 69 -5.89 -5.83 -12.17
C GLN A 69 -5.14 -4.99 -11.14
N LEU A 70 -5.26 -5.39 -9.88
CA LEU A 70 -4.67 -4.70 -8.74
C LEU A 70 -3.44 -5.46 -8.23
N THR A 71 -2.28 -4.82 -8.22
CA THR A 71 -1.02 -5.39 -7.69
C THR A 71 -0.66 -4.74 -6.37
N GLU A 72 -0.43 -5.54 -5.33
CA GLU A 72 -0.01 -5.06 -4.00
C GLU A 72 1.47 -4.62 -4.02
N VAL A 73 1.74 -3.39 -3.60
CA VAL A 73 3.06 -2.75 -3.72
C VAL A 73 3.52 -2.01 -2.47
N ALA A 74 2.80 -2.08 -1.33
CA ALA A 74 3.08 -1.25 -0.15
C ALA A 74 4.55 -1.30 0.30
N GLN A 75 5.14 -2.50 0.33
CA GLN A 75 6.54 -2.67 0.74
C GLN A 75 7.52 -2.08 -0.27
N VAL A 76 7.25 -2.26 -1.57
CA VAL A 76 8.11 -1.73 -2.65
C VAL A 76 8.13 -0.21 -2.62
N VAL A 77 6.99 0.40 -2.27
CA VAL A 77 6.82 1.84 -2.33
C VAL A 77 7.13 2.54 -1.02
N GLY A 78 7.37 1.79 0.06
CA GLY A 78 7.80 2.30 1.37
C GLY A 78 6.68 2.54 2.39
N ALA A 79 5.43 2.18 2.07
CA ALA A 79 4.29 2.23 2.98
C ALA A 79 4.32 1.05 3.97
N THR A 80 5.29 1.07 4.88
CA THR A 80 5.64 -0.05 5.77
C THR A 80 5.30 0.18 7.24
N ASP A 81 4.63 1.29 7.57
CA ASP A 81 4.24 1.58 8.95
C ASP A 81 3.26 0.54 9.51
N THR A 82 3.30 0.40 10.83
CA THR A 82 2.48 -0.52 11.61
C THR A 82 1.65 0.21 12.65
N PHE A 83 1.45 1.53 12.52
CA PHE A 83 0.60 2.27 13.44
C PHE A 83 -0.87 1.91 13.23
N ASP A 84 -1.73 2.09 14.22
CA ASP A 84 -3.15 1.80 14.07
C ASP A 84 -3.82 2.89 13.20
N GLY A 85 -4.05 2.62 11.92
CA GLY A 85 -4.61 3.60 10.98
C GLY A 85 -6.10 3.84 11.19
N ARG A 86 -6.56 5.07 10.99
CA ARG A 86 -7.99 5.47 11.14
C ARG A 86 -8.56 6.18 9.93
N ALA A 87 -7.74 6.93 9.21
CA ALA A 87 -8.17 7.61 8.00
C ALA A 87 -7.00 7.74 7.03
N VAL A 88 -7.36 7.81 5.75
CA VAL A 88 -6.46 8.16 4.66
C VAL A 88 -7.06 9.34 3.90
N ALA A 89 -6.23 10.31 3.55
CA ALA A 89 -6.59 11.43 2.69
C ALA A 89 -5.55 11.60 1.58
N LEU A 90 -5.98 12.13 0.44
CA LEU A 90 -5.13 12.40 -0.70
C LEU A 90 -5.14 13.89 -0.98
N ALA A 91 -3.97 14.50 -1.10
CA ALA A 91 -3.84 15.92 -1.39
C ALA A 91 -2.53 16.20 -2.12
N ASP A 92 -2.54 17.15 -3.05
CA ASP A 92 -1.32 17.69 -3.64
C ASP A 92 -0.79 18.80 -2.72
N LEU A 93 0.03 18.42 -1.74
CA LEU A 93 0.57 19.34 -0.74
C LEU A 93 1.66 20.26 -1.31
N GLY A 94 2.24 19.87 -2.45
CA GLY A 94 3.33 20.59 -3.10
C GLY A 94 2.89 21.46 -4.28
N ASN A 95 1.60 21.45 -4.64
CA ASN A 95 1.08 22.04 -5.87
C ASN A 95 1.88 21.58 -7.11
N ARG A 96 2.24 20.29 -7.16
CA ARG A 96 3.05 19.68 -8.23
C ARG A 96 2.18 18.95 -9.26
N GLY A 97 0.87 18.89 -9.06
CA GLY A 97 -0.04 18.05 -9.82
C GLY A 97 0.08 16.57 -9.47
N VAL A 98 0.63 16.22 -8.29
CA VAL A 98 0.82 14.85 -7.82
C VAL A 98 0.22 14.71 -6.43
N LEU A 99 -0.68 13.74 -6.25
CA LEU A 99 -1.29 13.46 -4.96
C LEU A 99 -0.31 12.77 -4.02
N ASP A 100 -0.08 13.39 -2.87
CA ASP A 100 0.56 12.80 -1.69
C ASP A 100 -0.50 12.09 -0.84
N VAL A 101 -0.08 11.12 -0.02
CA VAL A 101 -0.97 10.35 0.85
C VAL A 101 -0.78 10.79 2.31
N LEU A 102 -1.87 11.07 3.01
CA LEU A 102 -1.88 11.38 4.43
C LEU A 102 -2.57 10.24 5.18
N VAL A 103 -1.94 9.72 6.22
CA VAL A 103 -2.49 8.64 7.05
C VAL A 103 -2.58 9.09 8.50
N ALA A 104 -3.81 9.25 8.97
CA ALA A 104 -4.08 9.55 10.36
C ALA A 104 -4.07 8.25 11.16
N ASN A 105 -3.18 8.18 12.15
CA ASN A 105 -3.06 7.03 13.05
C ASN A 105 -3.63 7.40 14.42
N GLN A 106 -4.42 6.50 15.00
CA GLN A 106 -4.83 6.69 16.40
C GLN A 106 -3.62 6.54 17.31
N LYS A 107 -3.53 7.38 18.36
CA LYS A 107 -2.45 7.33 19.36
C LYS A 107 -1.04 7.27 18.75
N GLY A 108 -0.89 7.80 17.53
CA GLY A 108 0.33 7.77 16.74
C GLY A 108 0.45 9.05 15.91
N PRO A 109 1.57 9.21 15.19
CA PRO A 109 1.78 10.38 14.36
C PRO A 109 0.84 10.40 13.15
N LEU A 110 0.46 11.59 12.69
CA LEU A 110 0.01 11.79 11.31
C LEU A 110 1.21 11.54 10.40
N LEU A 111 1.06 10.60 9.48
CA LEU A 111 2.09 10.24 8.52
C LEU A 111 1.78 10.87 7.17
N VAL A 112 2.77 11.55 6.59
CA VAL A 112 2.69 12.09 5.22
C VAL A 112 3.63 11.33 4.32
N TYR A 113 3.05 10.70 3.31
CA TYR A 113 3.68 9.86 2.31
C TYR A 113 3.78 10.66 1.01
N ARG A 114 4.96 11.26 0.76
CA ARG A 114 5.17 12.08 -0.42
C ARG A 114 5.36 11.23 -1.66
N ASN A 115 4.59 11.55 -2.68
CA ASN A 115 4.62 10.89 -3.96
C ASN A 115 5.56 11.63 -4.93
N THR A 116 6.53 10.91 -5.48
CA THR A 116 7.57 11.48 -6.35
C THR A 116 7.38 11.16 -7.84
N VAL A 117 6.21 10.68 -8.24
CA VAL A 117 5.90 10.48 -9.67
C VAL A 117 6.01 11.81 -10.42
N VAL A 118 6.50 11.77 -11.67
CA VAL A 118 6.57 12.95 -12.53
C VAL A 118 5.22 13.15 -13.24
N PRO A 119 4.55 14.29 -13.08
CA PRO A 119 3.32 14.60 -13.83
C PRO A 119 3.57 14.50 -15.34
N GLY A 120 2.66 13.82 -16.06
CA GLY A 120 2.78 13.66 -17.52
C GLY A 120 3.73 12.55 -17.97
N GLY A 121 4.32 11.79 -17.04
CA GLY A 121 5.00 10.53 -17.31
C GLY A 121 4.01 9.41 -17.65
N ILE A 122 3.12 9.61 -18.62
CA ILE A 122 2.45 8.50 -19.29
C ILE A 122 3.58 7.63 -19.80
N GLY A 123 3.63 6.36 -19.38
CA GLY A 123 4.70 5.42 -19.68
C GLY A 123 5.12 5.48 -21.15
N SER A 124 6.09 6.34 -21.45
CA SER A 124 6.82 6.29 -22.69
C SER A 124 7.88 5.23 -22.47
N SER A 125 7.45 3.98 -22.38
CA SER A 125 8.21 2.93 -23.02
C SER A 125 8.15 3.23 -24.52
N SER A 126 8.94 4.23 -24.95
CA SER A 126 9.37 4.29 -26.33
C SER A 126 10.27 3.07 -26.48
N SER A 127 9.66 1.93 -26.80
CA SER A 127 10.35 0.94 -27.59
C SER A 127 10.69 1.67 -28.88
N SER A 128 11.86 2.31 -28.90
CA SER A 128 12.54 2.63 -30.13
C SER A 128 12.84 1.28 -30.75
N SER A 129 11.85 0.72 -31.44
CA SER A 129 12.06 -0.23 -32.51
C SER A 129 12.78 0.55 -33.59
N ARG A 130 14.08 0.79 -33.36
CA ARG A 130 15.01 1.04 -34.43
C ARG A 130 14.97 -0.22 -35.27
N ARG A 131 14.10 -0.19 -36.27
CA ARG A 131 14.06 -1.13 -37.38
C ARG A 131 15.51 -1.21 -37.88
N PRO A 132 16.22 -2.34 -37.70
CA PRO A 132 17.49 -2.49 -38.38
C PRO A 132 17.14 -2.66 -39.85
N THR A 133 17.56 -1.73 -40.68
CA THR A 133 17.68 -1.97 -42.12
C THR A 133 18.72 -3.06 -42.33
N ALA A 134 18.28 -4.32 -42.27
CA ALA A 134 19.11 -5.46 -42.55
C ALA A 134 19.35 -5.56 -44.06
N ARG A 135 20.57 -5.23 -44.48
CA ARG A 135 21.18 -5.79 -45.69
C ARG A 135 21.56 -7.25 -45.37
N GLN A 136 21.15 -8.15 -46.24
CA GLN A 136 21.26 -9.62 -46.11
C GLN A 136 22.69 -10.10 -45.84
N SER A 137 22.87 -11.11 -44.96
CA SER A 137 23.38 -12.43 -45.35
C SER A 137 23.45 -13.43 -44.18
N ALA A 138 22.76 -14.55 -44.37
CA ALA A 138 23.09 -15.95 -43.99
C ALA A 138 23.07 -16.46 -42.52
N ARG A 139 22.15 -17.42 -42.34
CA ARG A 139 22.27 -18.77 -41.70
C ARG A 139 21.68 -18.97 -40.28
N ALA A 140 20.58 -19.73 -40.23
CA ALA A 140 20.04 -20.48 -39.07
C ALA A 140 20.53 -21.95 -39.14
N PRO A 141 20.39 -22.86 -38.13
CA PRO A 141 19.26 -23.09 -37.17
C PRO A 141 19.75 -23.24 -35.69
N SER A 142 19.00 -23.48 -34.61
CA SER A 142 17.57 -23.59 -34.23
C SER A 142 17.45 -23.50 -32.69
N CYS A 143 16.46 -22.73 -32.23
CA CYS A 143 15.55 -22.87 -31.07
C CYS A 143 15.90 -23.80 -29.89
N THR A 144 15.99 -23.25 -28.67
CA THR A 144 15.26 -23.77 -27.50
C THR A 144 14.96 -22.60 -26.55
N GLY A 145 13.68 -22.40 -26.23
CA GLY A 145 13.19 -21.24 -25.51
C GLY A 145 13.15 -21.40 -23.99
N THR A 146 13.15 -20.26 -23.29
CA THR A 146 12.37 -20.08 -22.07
C THR A 146 11.98 -18.61 -22.02
N GLN A 147 10.67 -18.34 -22.13
CA GLN A 147 10.10 -17.00 -22.00
C GLN A 147 10.23 -16.58 -20.53
N GLY A 148 11.10 -15.60 -20.26
CA GLY A 148 11.13 -14.87 -19.00
C GLY A 148 10.08 -13.78 -19.03
N ALA A 149 9.12 -13.86 -18.11
CA ALA A 149 8.00 -12.94 -17.93
C ALA A 149 8.41 -11.47 -18.01
N GLY A 150 7.62 -10.70 -18.77
CA GLY A 150 7.77 -9.25 -18.88
C GLY A 150 7.63 -8.59 -17.51
N THR A 151 8.70 -7.95 -17.06
CA THR A 151 8.67 -6.97 -15.98
C THR A 151 7.96 -5.72 -16.50
N GLY A 152 6.64 -5.68 -16.35
CA GLY A 152 5.87 -4.43 -16.42
C GLY A 152 6.45 -3.46 -15.38
N GLY A 153 7.01 -2.36 -15.86
CA GLY A 153 7.82 -1.47 -15.04
C GLY A 153 6.99 -0.84 -13.93
N LEU A 154 7.34 -1.14 -12.69
CA LEU A 154 6.97 -0.37 -11.47
C LEU A 154 7.64 1.02 -11.44
N GLY A 155 7.88 1.61 -12.61
CA GLY A 155 8.66 2.82 -12.80
C GLY A 155 7.88 4.05 -12.39
N GLY A 156 7.87 4.39 -11.11
CA GLY A 156 7.46 5.72 -10.68
C GLY A 156 7.06 5.85 -9.22
N LEU A 157 6.55 4.80 -8.60
CA LEU A 157 6.02 4.90 -7.25
C LEU A 157 7.14 4.74 -6.21
N ARG A 158 7.82 5.83 -5.89
CA ARG A 158 8.59 5.95 -4.65
C ARG A 158 7.81 6.85 -3.71
N VAL A 159 7.39 6.28 -2.58
CA VAL A 159 6.89 7.09 -1.47
C VAL A 159 8.07 7.36 -0.56
N GLN A 160 8.47 8.63 -0.46
CA GLN A 160 9.48 9.00 0.52
C GLN A 160 8.89 8.88 1.92
N ARG A 161 9.75 8.38 2.83
CA ARG A 161 9.50 8.03 4.22
C ARG A 161 8.49 8.96 4.88
N ALA A 162 7.54 8.36 5.60
CA ALA A 162 6.57 9.11 6.36
C ALA A 162 7.25 9.98 7.43
N GLU A 163 6.98 11.27 7.39
CA GLU A 163 7.39 12.21 8.44
C GLU A 163 6.22 12.47 9.39
N PRO A 164 6.46 12.56 10.71
CA PRO A 164 5.45 13.07 11.63
C PRO A 164 5.10 14.49 11.23
N ALA A 165 3.81 14.80 11.09
CA ALA A 165 3.40 16.17 10.88
C ALA A 165 3.96 17.09 12.00
N PRO A 166 4.37 18.32 11.67
CA PRO A 166 4.86 19.27 12.67
C PRO A 166 3.80 19.47 13.75
N ARG A 167 4.22 19.47 15.02
CA ARG A 167 3.33 19.82 16.14
C ARG A 167 2.94 21.30 16.04
N PRO A 168 1.68 21.66 16.32
CA PRO A 168 1.25 23.06 16.36
C PRO A 168 1.97 23.83 17.46
#